data_AF-A0A8H8S5S9-F1
#
_entry.id   AF-A0A8H8S5S9-F1
#
_cell.length_a   1.000
_cell.length_b   1.000
_cell.length_c   1.000
_cell.angle_alpha   90.00
_cell.angle_beta   90.00
_cell.angle_gamma   90.00
#
_symmetry.space_group_name_H-M   'P 1'
#
loop_
_entity.id
_entity.type
_entity.pdbx_description
1 polymer ?
#
loop_
_entity_poly.entity_id
_entity_poly.type
_entity_poly.pdbx_seq_one_letter_code
_entity_poly.pdbx_strand_id
1 'polypeptide(L)'
;MASPQAETTCSDLQLYNSLQKLWKIQTCPSAAAFHAKPPQTSPSRLASTSTEKTILYLAYGSNLSAQTFLGNRGIKPLSAINAHIPSLSLTFDLPGIPYIEPCFANTRYRDTNPSPPTNDDYHKDRWHKGLIGVVYEVTPEDYRTIIATEGGGASYKDVIVPCYTLPPGLKTVDPEPKGSPFMAHTLFSPRASDNGRLQRPDPSYAQASARYMKLITDGGEEHSLPVDYMAFLYNIRSYTITTYRQKAGQALFLAVWSPFLLAILGLGQKLADGDGKVPVWFAKFTALIFIGMWGSYDTVYKKAFGDGERTIGDTDEDGDEESGVGSRWCEKGEIAL
;
A
#
# COMPACT_ATOMS: atom_id res chain seq x y z
N MET A 1 -37.86 -2.10 27.39
CA MET A 1 -37.39 -1.10 26.41
C MET A 1 -35.91 -1.39 26.17
N ALA A 2 -35.60 -2.05 25.06
CA ALA A 2 -34.22 -2.33 24.68
C ALA A 2 -33.63 -1.07 24.03
N SER A 3 -32.48 -0.61 24.53
CA SER A 3 -31.70 0.45 23.89
C SER A 3 -31.30 0.02 22.48
N PRO A 4 -31.36 0.91 21.48
CA PRO A 4 -30.87 0.59 20.14
C PRO A 4 -29.35 0.44 20.21
N GLN A 5 -28.85 -0.72 19.79
CA GLN A 5 -27.43 -0.89 19.50
C GLN A 5 -27.06 0.09 18.39
N ALA A 6 -26.24 1.09 18.71
CA ALA A 6 -25.75 2.04 17.73
C ALA A 6 -24.84 1.29 16.76
N GLU A 7 -25.27 1.20 15.50
CA GLU A 7 -24.47 0.65 14.41
C GLU A 7 -23.15 1.43 14.27
N THR A 8 -22.06 0.68 14.25
CA THR A 8 -20.69 1.20 14.21
C THR A 8 -20.34 1.62 12.78
N THR A 9 -19.96 2.88 12.57
CA THR A 9 -19.53 3.37 11.24
C THR A 9 -18.05 3.06 11.00
N CYS A 10 -17.77 2.25 9.97
CA CYS A 10 -16.46 1.68 9.63
C CYS A 10 -15.45 2.72 9.07
N SER A 11 -15.91 3.89 8.56
CA SER A 11 -15.06 4.95 7.98
C SER A 11 -14.09 5.59 8.96
N ASP A 12 -14.44 5.61 10.23
CA ASP A 12 -13.83 6.56 11.15
C ASP A 12 -12.53 6.02 11.75
N LEU A 13 -12.51 4.70 11.91
CA LEU A 13 -11.38 3.93 12.40
C LEU A 13 -10.32 3.72 11.29
N GLN A 14 -10.71 3.93 10.01
CA GLN A 14 -9.84 3.86 8.84
C GLN A 14 -8.67 4.82 8.90
N LEU A 15 -9.02 6.08 9.12
CA LEU A 15 -8.13 7.22 8.99
C LEU A 15 -7.11 7.27 10.13
N TYR A 16 -7.53 6.85 11.33
CA TYR A 16 -6.65 6.68 12.48
C TYR A 16 -5.51 5.68 12.20
N ASN A 17 -5.81 4.54 11.59
CA ASN A 17 -4.81 3.50 11.30
C ASN A 17 -3.87 3.90 10.16
N SER A 18 -4.34 4.68 9.17
CA SER A 18 -3.47 5.30 8.17
C SER A 18 -2.41 6.20 8.83
N LEU A 19 -2.76 6.96 9.89
CA LEU A 19 -1.77 7.74 10.66
C LEU A 19 -0.79 6.86 11.43
N GLN A 20 -1.28 5.80 12.07
CA GLN A 20 -0.41 4.88 12.79
C GLN A 20 0.64 4.23 11.86
N LYS A 21 0.22 3.83 10.65
CA LYS A 21 1.12 3.32 9.60
C LYS A 21 2.19 4.35 9.26
N LEU A 22 1.78 5.59 8.94
CA LEU A 22 2.68 6.68 8.61
C LEU A 22 3.73 6.94 9.70
N TRP A 23 3.29 7.03 10.95
CA TRP A 23 4.17 7.33 12.08
C TRP A 23 5.19 6.23 12.35
N LYS A 24 4.73 4.97 12.47
CA LYS A 24 5.64 3.85 12.72
C LYS A 24 6.70 3.72 11.62
N ILE A 25 6.36 4.14 10.41
CA ILE A 25 7.30 4.10 9.30
C ILE A 25 8.27 5.31 9.30
N GLN A 26 7.85 6.48 9.77
CA GLN A 26 8.71 7.67 9.87
C GLN A 26 9.72 7.61 11.03
N THR A 27 9.39 6.90 12.14
CA THR A 27 10.22 6.90 13.36
C THR A 27 11.24 5.76 13.48
N CYS A 28 11.23 4.80 12.56
CA CYS A 28 12.15 3.66 12.60
C CYS A 28 13.36 3.89 11.67
N PRO A 29 14.61 3.88 12.18
CA PRO A 29 15.79 3.95 11.33
C PRO A 29 15.79 2.76 10.37
N SER A 30 16.13 3.02 9.10
CA SER A 30 16.38 2.01 8.08
C SER A 30 17.66 1.23 8.45
N ALA A 31 17.56 0.32 9.40
CA ALA A 31 18.59 -0.69 9.60
C ALA A 31 18.29 -1.82 8.62
N ALA A 32 19.11 -1.95 7.57
CA ALA A 32 19.16 -3.14 6.73
C ALA A 32 19.73 -4.29 7.58
N ALA A 33 18.91 -4.83 8.48
CA ALA A 33 19.22 -6.06 9.17
C ALA A 33 18.99 -7.20 8.17
N PHE A 34 20.01 -8.04 7.95
CA PHE A 34 19.88 -9.23 7.14
C PHE A 34 18.90 -10.18 7.84
N HIS A 35 17.65 -10.18 7.41
CA HIS A 35 16.62 -11.05 7.95
C HIS A 35 16.69 -12.39 7.21
N ALA A 36 16.87 -13.49 7.95
CA ALA A 36 16.83 -14.82 7.38
C ALA A 36 15.44 -15.06 6.76
N LYS A 37 15.40 -15.46 5.49
CA LYS A 37 14.16 -15.76 4.76
C LYS A 37 13.39 -16.87 5.51
N PRO A 38 12.07 -16.71 5.75
CA PRO A 38 11.28 -17.76 6.37
C PRO A 38 11.32 -19.04 5.54
N PRO A 39 11.19 -20.23 6.17
CA PRO A 39 11.16 -21.49 5.44
C PRO A 39 9.91 -21.55 4.56
N GLN A 40 9.98 -22.35 3.50
CA GLN A 40 8.85 -22.53 2.58
C GLN A 40 7.71 -23.32 3.24
N THR A 41 6.47 -22.86 3.07
CA THR A 41 5.27 -23.59 3.55
C THR A 41 5.11 -24.92 2.80
N SER A 42 4.91 -26.01 3.53
CA SER A 42 4.74 -27.35 2.93
C SER A 42 3.30 -27.59 2.46
N PRO A 43 3.06 -28.44 1.45
CA PRO A 43 1.71 -28.76 0.98
C PRO A 43 0.78 -29.29 2.08
N SER A 44 1.31 -30.07 3.01
CA SER A 44 0.55 -30.57 4.16
C SER A 44 0.07 -29.45 5.08
N ARG A 45 0.85 -28.37 5.26
CA ARG A 45 0.45 -27.20 6.06
C ARG A 45 -0.60 -26.33 5.36
N LEU A 46 -0.58 -26.29 4.03
CA LEU A 46 -1.62 -25.63 3.24
C LEU A 46 -2.96 -26.37 3.31
N ALA A 47 -2.92 -27.70 3.46
CA ALA A 47 -4.09 -28.56 3.55
C ALA A 47 -4.55 -28.84 4.99
N SER A 48 -3.70 -28.61 5.99
CA SER A 48 -3.95 -29.06 7.36
C SER A 48 -4.92 -28.16 8.12
N THR A 49 -5.87 -28.78 8.80
CA THR A 49 -6.64 -28.22 9.92
C THR A 49 -5.99 -28.58 11.26
N SER A 50 -4.64 -28.51 11.37
CA SER A 50 -3.89 -29.10 12.49
C SER A 50 -4.28 -28.58 13.87
N THR A 51 -4.02 -29.40 14.89
CA THR A 51 -4.29 -29.19 16.33
C THR A 51 -3.62 -27.95 16.92
N GLU A 52 -2.54 -27.45 16.32
CA GLU A 52 -2.01 -26.11 16.58
C GLU A 52 -2.61 -25.14 15.55
N LYS A 53 -3.45 -24.21 16.03
CA LYS A 53 -4.22 -23.28 15.19
C LYS A 53 -3.30 -22.19 14.62
N THR A 54 -2.58 -22.46 13.53
CA THR A 54 -1.88 -21.42 12.77
C THR A 54 -2.83 -20.74 11.78
N ILE A 55 -2.48 -19.53 11.32
CA ILE A 55 -3.30 -18.74 10.41
C ILE A 55 -2.47 -18.42 9.16
N LEU A 56 -3.07 -18.62 7.98
CA LEU A 56 -2.50 -18.22 6.70
C LEU A 56 -2.91 -16.79 6.40
N TYR A 57 -1.94 -15.87 6.37
CA TYR A 57 -2.13 -14.44 6.12
C TYR A 57 -1.48 -14.03 4.80
N LEU A 58 -2.27 -13.54 3.85
CA LEU A 58 -1.83 -12.99 2.57
C LEU A 58 -1.43 -11.52 2.70
N ALA A 59 -0.15 -11.25 2.47
CA ALA A 59 0.44 -9.92 2.34
C ALA A 59 0.58 -9.52 0.86
N TYR A 60 0.27 -8.25 0.56
CA TYR A 60 0.38 -7.68 -0.79
C TYR A 60 0.91 -6.23 -0.84
N GLY A 61 1.02 -5.57 0.32
CA GLY A 61 1.51 -4.19 0.44
C GLY A 61 2.83 -4.14 1.21
N SER A 62 2.97 -3.18 2.13
CA SER A 62 4.17 -3.02 2.98
C SER A 62 4.57 -4.29 3.75
N ASN A 63 3.64 -5.21 3.99
CA ASN A 63 3.89 -6.46 4.72
C ASN A 63 4.66 -7.49 3.91
N LEU A 64 4.89 -7.24 2.62
CA LEU A 64 5.80 -8.04 1.81
C LEU A 64 7.25 -7.92 2.31
N SER A 65 7.66 -6.77 2.84
CA SER A 65 9.03 -6.57 3.33
C SER A 65 9.18 -7.01 4.79
N ALA A 66 10.26 -7.73 5.06
CA ALA A 66 10.73 -8.09 6.39
C ALA A 66 10.92 -6.86 7.28
N GLN A 67 11.33 -5.71 6.74
CA GLN A 67 11.45 -4.47 7.51
C GLN A 67 10.13 -4.12 8.20
N THR A 68 9.01 -4.26 7.49
CA THR A 68 7.69 -3.96 8.05
C THR A 68 7.17 -5.12 8.89
N PHE A 69 7.29 -6.35 8.38
CA PHE A 69 6.64 -7.52 8.97
C PHE A 69 7.40 -8.04 10.20
N LEU A 70 8.69 -8.29 10.07
CA LEU A 70 9.57 -8.71 11.16
C LEU A 70 10.03 -7.52 12.01
N GLY A 71 10.47 -6.43 11.38
CA GLY A 71 11.05 -5.27 12.07
C GLY A 71 10.01 -4.47 12.85
N ASN A 72 9.19 -3.71 12.15
CA ASN A 72 8.27 -2.74 12.78
C ASN A 72 7.14 -3.40 13.59
N ARG A 73 6.77 -4.65 13.27
CA ARG A 73 5.70 -5.38 13.97
C ARG A 73 6.17 -6.50 14.88
N GLY A 74 7.41 -6.95 14.76
CA GLY A 74 7.91 -8.08 15.55
C GLY A 74 7.32 -9.44 15.17
N ILE A 75 6.62 -9.55 14.04
CA ILE A 75 5.94 -10.79 13.64
C ILE A 75 6.94 -11.74 13.02
N LYS A 76 7.05 -12.95 13.58
CA LYS A 76 7.95 -13.99 13.08
C LYS A 76 7.14 -15.10 12.38
N PRO A 77 7.02 -15.06 11.04
CA PRO A 77 6.29 -16.10 10.32
C PRO A 77 6.94 -17.47 10.50
N LEU A 78 6.09 -18.48 10.70
CA LEU A 78 6.48 -19.89 10.79
C LEU A 78 6.94 -20.44 9.44
N SER A 79 6.28 -19.99 8.37
CA SER A 79 6.64 -20.29 6.99
C SER A 79 6.07 -19.24 6.04
N ALA A 80 6.55 -19.22 4.79
CA ALA A 80 6.00 -18.36 3.75
C ALA A 80 5.92 -19.06 2.39
N ILE A 81 4.97 -18.64 1.56
CA ILE A 81 4.85 -19.10 0.17
C ILE A 81 4.32 -17.98 -0.73
N ASN A 82 4.90 -17.88 -1.94
CA ASN A 82 4.41 -16.93 -2.94
C ASN A 82 3.08 -17.45 -3.49
N ALA A 83 2.11 -16.54 -3.64
CA ALA A 83 0.76 -16.90 -4.03
C ALA A 83 0.20 -15.98 -5.12
N HIS A 84 -0.65 -16.56 -5.95
CA HIS A 84 -1.44 -15.91 -6.96
C HIS A 84 -2.92 -15.95 -6.60
N ILE A 85 -3.58 -14.80 -6.71
CA ILE A 85 -4.97 -14.58 -6.31
C ILE A 85 -5.71 -13.95 -7.50
N PRO A 86 -6.27 -14.79 -8.41
CA PRO A 86 -6.85 -14.30 -9.66
C PRO A 86 -8.13 -13.47 -9.46
N SER A 87 -8.76 -13.55 -8.29
CA SER A 87 -9.98 -12.83 -7.94
C SER A 87 -9.75 -11.39 -7.47
N LEU A 88 -8.51 -11.00 -7.17
CA LEU A 88 -8.17 -9.67 -6.67
C LEU A 88 -7.21 -8.93 -7.60
N SER A 89 -7.21 -7.60 -7.54
CA SER A 89 -6.21 -6.73 -8.16
C SER A 89 -5.61 -5.79 -7.11
N LEU A 90 -4.30 -5.54 -7.21
CA LEU A 90 -3.61 -4.52 -6.43
C LEU A 90 -4.08 -3.13 -6.87
N THR A 91 -4.25 -2.23 -5.91
CA THR A 91 -4.63 -0.83 -6.13
C THR A 91 -3.88 0.07 -5.15
N PHE A 92 -3.81 1.36 -5.45
CA PHE A 92 -3.23 2.38 -4.58
C PHE A 92 -4.25 3.49 -4.32
N ASP A 93 -5.37 3.11 -3.70
CA ASP A 93 -6.53 3.99 -3.51
C ASP A 93 -6.92 4.25 -2.06
N LEU A 94 -6.13 3.74 -1.09
CA LEU A 94 -6.31 4.09 0.31
C LEU A 94 -5.66 5.45 0.58
N PRO A 95 -6.40 6.50 0.97
CA PRO A 95 -5.82 7.83 1.17
C PRO A 95 -4.87 7.87 2.37
N GLY A 96 -3.74 8.55 2.19
CA GLY A 96 -2.80 8.89 3.25
C GLY A 96 -2.80 10.39 3.54
N ILE A 97 -1.62 11.01 3.59
CA ILE A 97 -1.43 12.44 3.85
C ILE A 97 -0.88 13.10 2.58
N PRO A 98 -1.53 14.16 2.06
CA PRO A 98 -1.01 14.94 0.94
C PRO A 98 0.43 15.42 1.16
N TYR A 99 1.21 15.47 0.09
CA TYR A 99 2.62 15.86 0.09
C TYR A 99 3.60 14.95 0.86
N ILE A 100 3.16 13.88 1.49
CA ILE A 100 4.07 12.89 2.11
C ILE A 100 3.85 11.51 1.48
N GLU A 101 2.72 10.88 1.83
CA GLU A 101 2.35 9.56 1.30
C GLU A 101 0.88 9.67 0.91
N PRO A 102 0.61 10.07 -0.33
CA PRO A 102 -0.74 10.45 -0.72
C PRO A 102 -1.70 9.27 -0.70
N CYS A 103 -1.20 8.06 -1.02
CA CYS A 103 -1.97 6.84 -0.95
C CYS A 103 -1.13 5.60 -0.59
N PHE A 104 -1.85 4.54 -0.22
CA PHE A 104 -1.34 3.23 0.17
C PHE A 104 -1.99 2.11 -0.63
N ALA A 105 -1.36 0.92 -0.60
CA ALA A 105 -1.88 -0.26 -1.25
C ALA A 105 -3.20 -0.74 -0.63
N ASN A 106 -4.07 -1.22 -1.49
CA ASN A 106 -5.33 -1.87 -1.17
C ASN A 106 -5.63 -2.92 -2.26
N THR A 107 -6.64 -3.75 -2.05
CA THR A 107 -7.12 -4.69 -3.07
C THR A 107 -8.53 -4.34 -3.53
N ARG A 108 -8.83 -4.67 -4.79
CA ARG A 108 -10.20 -4.67 -5.34
C ARG A 108 -10.51 -6.05 -5.90
N TYR A 109 -11.77 -6.47 -5.87
CA TYR A 109 -12.18 -7.62 -6.69
C TYR A 109 -11.91 -7.30 -8.16
N ARG A 110 -11.30 -8.26 -8.86
CA ARG A 110 -10.93 -8.11 -10.25
C ARG A 110 -12.20 -8.13 -11.10
N ASP A 111 -12.34 -7.10 -11.93
CA ASP A 111 -13.35 -7.11 -13.00
C ASP A 111 -12.82 -7.99 -14.14
N THR A 112 -13.59 -9.01 -14.52
CA THR A 112 -13.24 -9.92 -15.62
C THR A 112 -13.51 -9.30 -16.99
N ASN A 113 -14.23 -8.17 -17.05
CA ASN A 113 -14.43 -7.36 -18.24
C ASN A 113 -13.88 -5.94 -18.00
N PRO A 114 -12.55 -5.76 -17.92
CA PRO A 114 -11.99 -4.43 -17.73
C PRO A 114 -12.42 -3.51 -18.87
N SER A 115 -12.82 -2.29 -18.53
CA SER A 115 -12.88 -1.22 -19.53
C SER A 115 -11.50 -1.10 -20.18
N PRO A 116 -11.40 -0.81 -21.48
CA PRO A 116 -10.11 -0.60 -22.13
C PRO A 116 -9.30 0.40 -21.31
N PRO A 117 -7.97 0.22 -21.19
CA PRO A 117 -7.14 1.15 -20.43
C PRO A 117 -7.49 2.56 -20.92
N THR A 118 -7.96 3.39 -19.99
CA THR A 118 -8.01 4.82 -20.27
C THR A 118 -6.60 5.19 -20.71
N ASN A 119 -6.48 6.11 -21.66
CA ASN A 119 -5.18 6.59 -22.17
C ASN A 119 -4.41 7.39 -21.09
N ASP A 120 -4.68 7.09 -19.82
CA ASP A 120 -4.05 7.64 -18.65
C ASP A 120 -2.61 7.12 -18.63
N ASP A 121 -1.73 8.08 -18.82
CA ASP A 121 -0.28 8.05 -18.67
C ASP A 121 0.20 7.30 -17.40
N TYR A 122 -0.65 6.98 -16.43
CA TYR A 122 -0.22 6.35 -15.17
C TYR A 122 -0.27 4.81 -15.18
N HIS A 123 0.91 4.19 -15.05
CA HIS A 123 1.17 2.77 -15.30
C HIS A 123 0.58 1.75 -14.31
N LYS A 124 -0.08 2.19 -13.23
CA LYS A 124 -0.45 1.28 -12.11
C LYS A 124 -1.59 0.29 -12.42
N ASP A 125 -2.40 0.54 -13.44
CA ASP A 125 -3.50 -0.34 -13.85
C ASP A 125 -3.12 -1.30 -14.99
N ARG A 126 -1.84 -1.34 -15.39
CA ARG A 126 -1.34 -2.23 -16.47
C ARG A 126 -1.29 -3.72 -16.09
N TRP A 127 -1.27 -4.04 -14.79
CA TRP A 127 -1.25 -5.44 -14.34
C TRP A 127 -2.65 -6.05 -14.27
N HIS A 128 -2.93 -6.99 -15.18
CA HIS A 128 -4.24 -7.60 -15.35
C HIS A 128 -4.32 -9.08 -14.93
N LYS A 129 -3.20 -9.67 -14.48
CA LYS A 129 -3.08 -11.11 -14.22
C LYS A 129 -3.58 -11.53 -12.82
N GLY A 130 -4.22 -10.65 -12.06
CA GLY A 130 -4.64 -10.91 -10.69
C GLY A 130 -3.52 -10.68 -9.67
N LEU A 131 -3.86 -10.59 -8.39
CA LEU A 131 -2.94 -10.17 -7.34
C LEU A 131 -1.84 -11.21 -7.12
N ILE A 132 -0.61 -10.72 -6.94
CA ILE A 132 0.54 -11.52 -6.50
C ILE A 132 0.97 -11.04 -5.13
N GLY A 133 1.19 -11.98 -4.23
CA GLY A 133 1.59 -11.68 -2.86
C GLY A 133 2.30 -12.85 -2.19
N VAL A 134 2.49 -12.73 -0.88
CA VAL A 134 3.12 -13.74 -0.05
C VAL A 134 2.13 -14.15 1.02
N VAL A 135 1.89 -15.45 1.16
CA VAL A 135 1.14 -16.00 2.28
C VAL A 135 2.14 -16.40 3.36
N TYR A 136 2.00 -15.78 4.52
CA TYR A 136 2.71 -16.15 5.74
C TYR A 136 1.86 -17.07 6.59
N GLU A 137 2.47 -18.12 7.13
CA GLU A 137 1.89 -18.87 8.24
C GLU A 137 2.31 -18.20 9.55
N VAL A 138 1.33 -17.78 10.35
CA VAL A 138 1.56 -17.03 11.60
C VAL A 138 0.81 -17.64 12.78
N THR A 139 1.25 -17.30 13.99
CA THR A 139 0.52 -17.66 15.22
C THR A 139 -0.75 -16.79 15.36
N PRO A 140 -1.76 -17.22 16.15
CA PRO A 140 -2.91 -16.39 16.49
C PRO A 140 -2.53 -15.06 17.14
N GLU A 141 -1.48 -15.05 17.96
CA GLU A 141 -0.95 -13.86 18.65
C GLU A 141 -0.36 -12.86 17.65
N ASP A 142 0.45 -13.34 16.71
CA ASP A 142 0.96 -12.54 15.60
C ASP A 142 -0.17 -12.02 14.72
N TYR A 143 -1.16 -12.87 14.43
CA TYR A 143 -2.31 -12.46 13.62
C TYR A 143 -3.13 -11.36 14.30
N ARG A 144 -3.37 -11.44 15.62
CA ARG A 144 -3.99 -10.33 16.37
C ARG A 144 -3.17 -9.04 16.24
N THR A 145 -1.85 -9.14 16.28
CA THR A 145 -0.95 -7.99 16.07
C THR A 145 -1.06 -7.42 14.65
N ILE A 146 -1.18 -8.27 13.63
CA ILE A 146 -1.46 -7.84 12.25
C ILE A 146 -2.77 -7.07 12.19
N ILE A 147 -3.86 -7.65 12.69
CA ILE A 147 -5.19 -7.03 12.72
C ILE A 147 -5.15 -5.68 13.46
N ALA A 148 -4.55 -5.63 14.64
CA ALA A 148 -4.45 -4.40 15.44
C ALA A 148 -3.64 -3.30 14.73
N THR A 149 -2.57 -3.66 14.00
CA THR A 149 -1.67 -2.68 13.37
C THR A 149 -2.02 -2.31 11.92
N GLU A 150 -2.78 -3.15 11.23
CA GLU A 150 -3.29 -2.88 9.89
C GLU A 150 -4.64 -2.16 9.90
N GLY A 151 -5.33 -2.19 11.04
CA GLY A 151 -6.72 -1.77 11.15
C GLY A 151 -7.70 -2.85 10.67
N GLY A 152 -7.39 -4.13 10.88
CA GLY A 152 -8.38 -5.19 10.65
C GLY A 152 -9.59 -5.00 11.58
N GLY A 153 -10.78 -4.92 11.00
CA GLY A 153 -12.04 -4.58 11.70
C GLY A 153 -12.37 -3.09 11.74
N ALA A 154 -11.49 -2.25 11.21
CA ALA A 154 -11.60 -0.80 11.14
C ALA A 154 -11.49 -0.31 9.70
N SER A 155 -10.33 -0.57 9.11
CA SER A 155 -9.91 -0.11 7.79
C SER A 155 -9.97 -1.14 6.70
N TYR A 156 -9.77 -2.37 7.09
CA TYR A 156 -9.85 -3.52 6.23
C TYR A 156 -10.82 -4.52 6.84
N LYS A 157 -11.69 -5.06 5.99
CA LYS A 157 -12.42 -6.29 6.27
C LYS A 157 -11.42 -7.43 6.16
N ASP A 158 -11.38 -8.26 7.19
CA ASP A 158 -10.74 -9.57 7.08
C ASP A 158 -11.61 -10.45 6.18
N VAL A 159 -11.04 -10.89 5.06
CA VAL A 159 -11.71 -11.74 4.08
C VAL A 159 -10.83 -12.94 3.79
N ILE A 160 -11.46 -14.08 3.56
CA ILE A 160 -10.77 -15.31 3.17
C ILE A 160 -10.84 -15.42 1.64
N VAL A 161 -9.69 -15.57 1.00
CA VAL A 161 -9.58 -15.65 -0.46
C VAL A 161 -8.86 -16.93 -0.91
N PRO A 162 -9.26 -17.49 -2.07
CA PRO A 162 -8.55 -18.60 -2.67
C PRO A 162 -7.21 -18.14 -3.26
N CYS A 163 -6.14 -18.83 -2.86
CA CYS A 163 -4.77 -18.58 -3.24
C CYS A 163 -4.20 -19.80 -3.98
N TYR A 164 -3.42 -19.56 -5.02
CA TYR A 164 -2.73 -20.59 -5.79
C TYR A 164 -1.23 -20.44 -5.58
N THR A 165 -0.54 -21.55 -5.32
CA THR A 165 0.90 -21.53 -5.05
C THR A 165 1.68 -21.14 -6.30
N LEU A 166 2.64 -20.23 -6.15
CA LEU A 166 3.59 -19.88 -7.20
C LEU A 166 4.91 -20.63 -6.97
N PRO A 167 5.43 -21.36 -7.97
CA PRO A 167 6.70 -22.06 -7.84
C PRO A 167 7.86 -21.06 -7.71
N PRO A 168 8.91 -21.39 -6.95
CA PRO A 168 10.12 -20.56 -6.88
C PRO A 168 10.76 -20.37 -8.25
N GLY A 169 11.27 -19.17 -8.53
CA GLY A 169 11.97 -18.87 -9.79
C GLY A 169 11.08 -18.69 -11.02
N LEU A 170 9.75 -18.57 -10.84
CA LEU A 170 8.83 -18.30 -11.93
C LEU A 170 9.15 -16.96 -12.61
N LYS A 171 9.23 -16.95 -13.93
CA LYS A 171 9.48 -15.72 -14.71
C LYS A 171 8.21 -14.98 -15.10
N THR A 172 7.17 -15.73 -15.47
CA THR A 172 5.92 -15.19 -16.01
C THR A 172 4.75 -15.80 -15.27
N VAL A 173 3.84 -14.94 -14.82
CA VAL A 173 2.57 -15.36 -14.23
C VAL A 173 1.57 -15.71 -15.32
N ASP A 174 0.91 -16.85 -15.18
CA ASP A 174 -0.28 -17.23 -15.95
C ASP A 174 -1.51 -16.54 -15.32
N PRO A 175 -2.32 -15.77 -16.09
CA PRO A 175 -3.56 -15.19 -15.57
C PRO A 175 -4.52 -16.22 -14.98
N GLU A 176 -4.45 -17.47 -15.44
CA GLU A 176 -5.29 -18.58 -14.98
C GLU A 176 -4.42 -19.63 -14.25
N PRO A 177 -4.38 -19.61 -12.92
CA PRO A 177 -3.51 -20.52 -12.18
C PRO A 177 -4.02 -21.96 -12.28
N LYS A 178 -3.07 -22.90 -12.42
CA LYS A 178 -3.33 -24.34 -12.39
C LYS A 178 -3.15 -24.90 -10.98
N GLY A 179 -3.95 -25.89 -10.63
CA GLY A 179 -3.86 -26.60 -9.35
C GLY A 179 -5.00 -26.29 -8.39
N SER A 180 -4.92 -26.88 -7.19
CA SER A 180 -5.94 -26.69 -6.16
C SER A 180 -5.64 -25.43 -5.34
N PRO A 181 -6.63 -24.54 -5.14
CA PRO A 181 -6.45 -23.39 -4.28
C PRO A 181 -6.38 -23.80 -2.81
N PHE A 182 -5.70 -22.98 -2.00
CA PHE A 182 -5.79 -22.99 -0.54
C PHE A 182 -6.36 -21.65 -0.05
N MET A 183 -6.87 -21.59 1.17
CA MET A 183 -7.54 -20.40 1.70
C MET A 183 -6.60 -19.60 2.60
N ALA A 184 -6.55 -18.28 2.41
CA ALA A 184 -5.79 -17.38 3.28
C ALA A 184 -6.62 -16.15 3.65
N HIS A 185 -6.41 -15.67 4.88
CA HIS A 185 -6.92 -14.39 5.36
C HIS A 185 -6.18 -13.26 4.67
N THR A 186 -6.90 -12.24 4.25
CA THR A 186 -6.32 -10.99 3.78
C THR A 186 -7.15 -9.81 4.21
N LEU A 187 -6.53 -8.66 4.19
CA LEU A 187 -7.15 -7.41 4.57
C LEU A 187 -7.60 -6.69 3.31
N PHE A 188 -8.91 -6.40 3.21
CA PHE A 188 -9.52 -5.78 2.05
C PHE A 188 -10.35 -4.56 2.45
N SER A 189 -10.14 -3.39 1.82
CA SER A 189 -10.95 -2.19 2.08
C SER A 189 -11.91 -1.93 0.91
N PRO A 190 -13.18 -2.40 0.97
CA PRO A 190 -14.14 -2.22 -0.12
C PRO A 190 -14.41 -0.75 -0.43
N ARG A 191 -14.65 -0.45 -1.70
CA ARG A 191 -15.23 0.83 -2.13
C ARG A 191 -16.65 0.93 -1.58
N ALA A 192 -17.01 2.08 -1.02
CA ALA A 192 -18.22 2.22 -0.23
C ALA A 192 -19.27 3.03 -1.00
N SER A 193 -20.39 2.39 -1.33
CA SER A 193 -21.68 3.09 -1.38
C SER A 193 -22.26 3.30 0.03
N ASP A 194 -21.86 2.51 1.04
CA ASP A 194 -22.67 2.38 2.28
C ASP A 194 -22.00 2.85 3.59
N ASN A 195 -20.72 3.25 3.59
CA ASN A 195 -19.95 3.39 4.85
C ASN A 195 -19.25 4.75 5.07
N GLY A 196 -19.50 5.79 4.27
CA GLY A 196 -18.98 7.15 4.56
C GLY A 196 -17.44 7.30 4.51
N ARG A 197 -16.72 6.38 3.86
CA ARG A 197 -15.26 6.46 3.70
C ARG A 197 -14.89 7.73 2.93
N LEU A 198 -13.82 8.42 3.35
CA LEU A 198 -13.18 9.42 2.51
C LEU A 198 -12.62 8.71 1.27
N GLN A 199 -13.35 8.79 0.16
CA GLN A 199 -12.94 8.26 -1.12
C GLN A 199 -12.46 9.42 -1.98
N ARG A 200 -11.25 9.29 -2.53
CA ARG A 200 -10.78 10.25 -3.53
C ARG A 200 -11.67 10.13 -4.78
N PRO A 201 -12.02 11.24 -5.46
CA PRO A 201 -12.93 11.22 -6.60
C PRO A 201 -12.51 10.25 -7.70
N ASP A 202 -11.21 10.23 -8.01
CA ASP A 202 -10.59 9.27 -8.90
C ASP A 202 -9.61 8.37 -8.12
N PRO A 203 -9.97 7.10 -7.88
CA PRO A 203 -9.11 6.13 -7.19
C PRO A 203 -7.79 5.81 -7.92
N SER A 204 -7.75 6.02 -9.24
CA SER A 204 -6.58 5.85 -10.09
C SER A 204 -5.67 7.08 -10.10
N TYR A 205 -6.09 8.22 -9.54
CA TYR A 205 -5.32 9.46 -9.65
C TYR A 205 -4.01 9.48 -8.86
N ALA A 206 -4.07 9.12 -7.58
CA ALA A 206 -2.96 9.34 -6.65
C ALA A 206 -1.78 8.37 -6.88
N GLN A 207 -0.57 8.88 -6.67
CA GLN A 207 0.67 8.13 -6.69
C GLN A 207 1.11 7.79 -5.25
N ALA A 208 1.55 6.55 -5.04
CA ALA A 208 2.13 6.13 -3.77
C ALA A 208 3.55 6.70 -3.62
N SER A 209 4.00 7.00 -2.39
CA SER A 209 5.34 7.57 -2.16
C SER A 209 6.45 6.64 -2.63
N ALA A 210 7.58 7.20 -3.09
CA ALA A 210 8.78 6.42 -3.43
C ALA A 210 9.22 5.51 -2.28
N ARG A 211 9.14 6.03 -1.05
CA ARG A 211 9.46 5.30 0.18
C ARG A 211 8.52 4.09 0.40
N TYR A 212 7.23 4.25 0.15
CA TYR A 212 6.25 3.16 0.30
C TYR A 212 6.40 2.12 -0.81
N MET A 213 6.58 2.57 -2.06
CA MET A 213 6.85 1.66 -3.18
C MET A 213 8.10 0.82 -2.95
N LYS A 214 9.15 1.42 -2.36
CA LYS A 214 10.36 0.69 -1.99
C LYS A 214 10.08 -0.48 -1.05
N LEU A 215 9.19 -0.33 -0.06
CA LEU A 215 8.82 -1.45 0.83
C LEU A 215 8.17 -2.62 0.07
N ILE A 216 7.40 -2.32 -0.97
CA ILE A 216 6.75 -3.34 -1.79
C ILE A 216 7.78 -4.03 -2.69
N THR A 217 8.66 -3.27 -3.33
CA THR A 217 9.70 -3.82 -4.22
C THR A 217 10.76 -4.60 -3.44
N ASP A 218 11.24 -4.09 -2.30
CA ASP A 218 12.18 -4.80 -1.43
C ASP A 218 11.58 -6.14 -0.97
N GLY A 219 10.33 -6.14 -0.49
CA GLY A 219 9.63 -7.36 -0.12
C GLY A 219 9.45 -8.33 -1.29
N GLY A 220 9.20 -7.81 -2.48
CA GLY A 220 9.13 -8.60 -3.71
C GLY A 220 10.45 -9.28 -4.05
N GLU A 221 11.57 -8.57 -3.90
CA GLU A 221 12.93 -9.10 -4.09
C GLU A 221 13.27 -10.15 -3.02
N GLU A 222 13.04 -9.84 -1.74
CA GLU A 222 13.25 -10.74 -0.59
C GLU A 222 12.54 -12.10 -0.80
N HIS A 223 11.30 -12.04 -1.31
CA HIS A 223 10.48 -13.21 -1.58
C HIS A 223 10.70 -13.82 -2.97
N SER A 224 11.50 -13.18 -3.82
CA SER A 224 11.77 -13.61 -5.20
C SER A 224 10.46 -13.80 -5.98
N LEU A 225 9.60 -12.77 -5.93
CA LEU A 225 8.35 -12.73 -6.69
C LEU A 225 8.63 -12.83 -8.20
N PRO A 226 7.63 -13.22 -9.01
CA PRO A 226 7.80 -13.42 -10.45
C PRO A 226 8.39 -12.20 -11.17
N VAL A 227 9.26 -12.45 -12.15
CA VAL A 227 10.04 -11.41 -12.84
C VAL A 227 9.13 -10.40 -13.54
N ASP A 228 8.08 -10.85 -14.23
CA ASP A 228 7.12 -9.97 -14.90
C ASP A 228 6.30 -9.12 -13.93
N TYR A 229 5.99 -9.65 -12.74
CA TYR A 229 5.33 -8.89 -11.68
C TYR A 229 6.25 -7.84 -11.08
N MET A 230 7.52 -8.17 -10.85
CA MET A 230 8.52 -7.21 -10.39
C MET A 230 8.72 -6.08 -11.41
N ALA A 231 8.81 -6.41 -12.71
CA ALA A 231 8.89 -5.41 -13.78
C ALA A 231 7.68 -4.46 -13.77
N PHE A 232 6.48 -4.98 -13.53
CA PHE A 232 5.30 -4.14 -13.30
C PHE A 232 5.48 -3.22 -12.10
N LEU A 233 5.88 -3.74 -10.93
CA LEU A 233 6.03 -2.95 -9.70
C LEU A 233 7.05 -1.80 -9.86
N TYR A 234 8.20 -2.03 -10.51
CA TYR A 234 9.18 -0.97 -10.77
C TYR A 234 8.69 0.08 -11.78
N ASN A 235 7.76 -0.29 -12.67
CA ASN A 235 7.21 0.62 -13.66
C ASN A 235 6.10 1.53 -13.08
N ILE A 236 5.64 1.27 -11.85
CA ILE A 236 4.70 2.14 -11.14
C ILE A 236 5.43 3.41 -10.73
N ARG A 237 5.09 4.53 -11.39
CA ARG A 237 5.61 5.86 -11.03
C ARG A 237 5.21 6.23 -9.60
N SER A 238 6.21 6.67 -8.84
CA SER A 238 6.05 7.01 -7.43
C SER A 238 5.94 8.52 -7.24
N TYR A 239 5.22 8.92 -6.19
CA TYR A 239 5.06 10.33 -5.82
C TYR A 239 6.39 10.91 -5.36
N THR A 240 6.78 12.01 -5.98
CA THR A 240 7.94 12.83 -5.61
C THR A 240 7.59 14.31 -5.73
N ILE A 241 8.16 15.12 -4.85
CA ILE A 241 8.05 16.58 -4.91
C ILE A 241 9.16 17.10 -5.83
N THR A 242 8.78 17.68 -6.96
CA THR A 242 9.71 18.18 -7.98
C THR A 242 9.81 19.71 -7.99
N THR A 243 8.81 20.41 -7.44
CA THR A 243 8.76 21.88 -7.48
C THR A 243 9.00 22.51 -6.11
N TYR A 244 9.65 23.69 -6.09
CA TYR A 244 9.78 24.50 -4.87
C TYR A 244 8.42 24.87 -4.26
N ARG A 245 7.41 25.04 -5.13
CA ARG A 245 6.05 25.38 -4.75
C ARG A 245 5.39 24.24 -3.96
N GLN A 246 5.51 22.99 -4.43
CA GLN A 246 5.05 21.81 -3.68
C GLN A 246 5.83 21.65 -2.37
N LYS A 247 7.13 21.93 -2.35
CA LYS A 247 7.95 21.85 -1.13
C LYS A 247 7.51 22.88 -0.07
N ALA A 248 7.19 24.11 -0.49
CA ALA A 248 6.61 25.12 0.40
C ALA A 248 5.22 24.69 0.89
N GLY A 249 4.39 24.14 0.00
CA GLY A 249 3.09 23.57 0.33
C GLY A 249 3.18 22.47 1.37
N GLN A 250 4.08 21.51 1.19
CA GLN A 250 4.36 20.44 2.15
C GLN A 250 4.71 21.01 3.52
N ALA A 251 5.66 21.95 3.59
CA ALA A 251 6.10 22.53 4.85
C ALA A 251 4.94 23.24 5.58
N LEU A 252 4.17 24.06 4.87
CA LEU A 252 3.02 24.76 5.44
C LEU A 252 1.90 23.80 5.85
N PHE A 253 1.62 22.80 5.01
CA PHE A 253 0.61 21.79 5.29
C PHE A 253 0.94 21.02 6.56
N LEU A 254 2.20 20.62 6.72
CA LEU A 254 2.66 19.92 7.91
C LEU A 254 2.70 20.81 9.13
N ALA A 255 3.09 22.08 9.01
CA ALA A 255 3.04 23.01 10.14
C ALA A 255 1.61 23.14 10.70
N VAL A 256 0.60 23.16 9.83
CA VAL A 256 -0.81 23.26 10.22
C VAL A 256 -1.36 21.95 10.74
N TRP A 257 -1.20 20.84 10.00
CA TRP A 257 -1.89 19.59 10.31
C TRP A 257 -1.13 18.67 11.27
N SER A 258 0.20 18.69 11.30
CA SER A 258 0.98 17.77 12.16
C SER A 258 0.63 17.84 13.65
N PRO A 259 0.39 19.01 14.27
CA PRO A 259 -0.05 19.06 15.67
C PRO A 259 -1.32 18.24 15.93
N PHE A 260 -2.30 18.30 15.03
CA PHE A 260 -3.54 17.53 15.13
C PHE A 260 -3.29 16.03 14.92
N LEU A 261 -2.46 15.68 13.92
CA LEU A 261 -2.11 14.28 13.63
C LEU A 261 -1.36 13.63 14.81
N LEU A 262 -0.41 14.36 15.41
CA LEU A 262 0.34 13.90 16.58
C LEU A 262 -0.56 13.79 17.81
N ALA A 263 -1.48 14.75 18.02
CA ALA A 263 -2.44 14.68 19.11
C ALA A 263 -3.38 13.47 18.96
N ILE A 264 -3.90 13.23 17.75
CA ILE A 264 -4.73 12.06 17.45
C ILE A 264 -3.96 10.78 17.75
N LEU A 265 -2.72 10.68 17.27
CA LEU A 265 -1.91 9.48 17.50
C LEU A 265 -1.68 9.23 19.00
N GLY A 266 -1.19 10.25 19.73
CA GLY A 266 -0.86 10.14 21.15
C GLY A 266 -2.09 9.88 22.03
N LEU A 267 -3.23 10.51 21.73
CA LEU A 267 -4.49 10.24 22.41
C LEU A 267 -5.01 8.86 22.08
N GLY A 268 -4.97 8.45 20.80
CA GLY A 268 -5.45 7.13 20.39
C GLY A 268 -4.63 6.00 21.01
N GLN A 269 -3.31 6.15 21.19
CA GLN A 269 -2.50 5.18 21.92
C GLN A 269 -2.92 5.03 23.39
N LYS A 270 -3.35 6.13 24.02
CA LYS A 270 -3.85 6.13 25.41
C LYS A 270 -5.28 5.62 25.53
N LEU A 271 -6.08 5.80 24.50
CA LEU A 271 -7.49 5.43 24.46
C LEU A 271 -7.72 4.02 23.88
N ALA A 272 -6.72 3.44 23.23
CA ALA A 272 -6.78 2.09 22.68
C ALA A 272 -6.94 1.05 23.79
N ASP A 273 -7.85 0.10 23.59
CA ASP A 273 -8.01 -1.06 24.45
C ASP A 273 -6.92 -2.13 24.22
N GLY A 274 -6.99 -3.24 24.95
CA GLY A 274 -6.05 -4.36 24.81
C GLY A 274 -6.04 -5.02 23.43
N ASP A 275 -7.06 -4.78 22.61
CA ASP A 275 -7.16 -5.25 21.23
C ASP A 275 -6.71 -4.17 20.22
N GLY A 276 -6.26 -3.01 20.70
CA GLY A 276 -5.81 -1.89 19.88
C GLY A 276 -6.93 -1.03 19.29
N LYS A 277 -8.19 -1.21 19.74
CA LYS A 277 -9.34 -0.46 19.24
C LYS A 277 -9.55 0.81 20.05
N VAL A 278 -9.80 1.92 19.36
CA VAL A 278 -10.12 3.21 20.00
C VAL A 278 -11.63 3.42 20.12
N PRO A 279 -12.11 4.25 21.08
CA PRO A 279 -13.53 4.54 21.24
C PRO A 279 -14.17 5.10 19.98
N VAL A 280 -15.43 4.74 19.72
CA VAL A 280 -16.16 5.15 18.50
C VAL A 280 -16.24 6.66 18.33
N TRP A 281 -16.46 7.42 19.41
CA TRP A 281 -16.48 8.88 19.34
C TRP A 281 -15.13 9.46 18.90
N PHE A 282 -14.03 8.83 19.32
CA PHE A 282 -12.67 9.27 18.99
C PHE A 282 -12.32 8.95 17.53
N ALA A 283 -12.77 7.79 17.05
CA ALA A 283 -12.72 7.45 15.64
C ALA A 283 -13.45 8.52 14.81
N LYS A 284 -14.72 8.84 15.15
CA LYS A 284 -15.52 9.86 14.43
C LYS A 284 -14.83 11.22 14.38
N PHE A 285 -14.28 11.64 15.52
CA PHE A 285 -13.50 12.87 15.61
C PHE A 285 -12.28 12.84 14.68
N THR A 286 -11.53 11.73 14.67
CA THR A 286 -10.38 11.53 13.78
C THR A 286 -10.80 11.62 12.31
N ALA A 287 -11.94 11.03 11.95
CA ALA A 287 -12.49 11.07 10.60
C ALA A 287 -12.78 12.49 10.14
N LEU A 288 -13.42 13.30 10.99
CA LEU A 288 -13.73 14.70 10.70
C LEU A 288 -12.45 15.53 10.50
N ILE A 289 -11.41 15.29 11.30
CA ILE A 289 -10.10 15.95 11.13
C ILE A 289 -9.50 15.63 9.75
N PHE A 290 -9.57 14.37 9.33
CA PHE A 290 -9.07 13.96 8.01
C PHE A 290 -9.90 14.48 6.84
N ILE A 291 -11.23 14.52 6.97
CA ILE A 291 -12.11 15.14 5.99
C ILE A 291 -11.76 16.63 5.87
N GLY A 292 -11.57 17.32 7.00
CA GLY A 292 -11.11 18.71 7.02
C GLY A 292 -9.73 18.89 6.39
N MET A 293 -8.79 17.98 6.67
CA MET A 293 -7.45 17.98 6.11
C MET A 293 -7.47 17.87 4.59
N TRP A 294 -8.15 16.86 4.05
CA TRP A 294 -8.29 16.67 2.62
C TRP A 294 -9.13 17.77 1.96
N GLY A 295 -10.18 18.26 2.62
CA GLY A 295 -10.96 19.40 2.15
C GLY A 295 -10.13 20.68 2.04
N SER A 296 -9.26 20.96 3.03
CA SER A 296 -8.32 22.09 2.96
C SER A 296 -7.31 21.92 1.83
N TYR A 297 -6.85 20.69 1.60
CA TYR A 297 -5.94 20.38 0.50
C TYR A 297 -6.59 20.63 -0.86
N ASP A 298 -7.78 20.09 -1.10
CA ASP A 298 -8.49 20.19 -2.38
C ASP A 298 -8.91 21.63 -2.71
N THR A 299 -9.29 22.40 -1.69
CA THR A 299 -9.80 23.77 -1.86
C THR A 299 -8.69 24.82 -1.90
N VAL A 300 -7.62 24.65 -1.12
CA VAL A 300 -6.57 25.65 -0.94
C VAL A 300 -5.21 25.13 -1.40
N TYR A 301 -4.67 24.07 -0.78
CA TYR A 301 -3.27 23.74 -0.96
C TYR A 301 -2.93 23.26 -2.38
N LYS A 302 -3.74 22.38 -2.97
CA LYS A 302 -3.52 21.91 -4.34
C LYS A 302 -3.47 23.08 -5.32
N LYS A 303 -4.39 24.04 -5.18
CA LYS A 303 -4.48 25.23 -6.04
C LYS A 303 -3.34 26.23 -5.79
N ALA A 304 -2.95 26.42 -4.54
CA ALA A 304 -1.97 27.42 -4.11
C ALA A 304 -0.52 26.92 -4.18
N PHE A 305 -0.27 25.62 -4.02
CA PHE A 305 1.06 25.03 -3.90
C PHE A 305 1.38 23.93 -4.92
N GLY A 306 0.40 23.51 -5.71
CA GLY A 306 0.55 22.41 -6.66
C GLY A 306 0.15 21.05 -6.07
N ASP A 307 0.18 20.03 -6.91
CA ASP A 307 -0.37 18.71 -6.59
C ASP A 307 0.41 17.99 -5.47
N GLY A 308 -0.29 17.60 -4.42
CA GLY A 308 0.24 16.81 -3.30
C GLY A 308 -0.07 15.32 -3.41
N GLU A 309 -0.67 14.88 -4.51
CA GLU A 309 -1.02 13.49 -4.82
C GLU A 309 -0.27 12.95 -6.04
N ARG A 310 0.29 13.83 -6.88
CA ARG A 310 1.08 13.48 -8.07
C ARG A 310 2.36 14.31 -8.21
N THR A 311 3.38 13.68 -8.76
CA THR A 311 4.60 14.33 -9.25
C THR A 311 4.24 15.28 -10.39
N ILE A 312 4.77 16.51 -10.36
CA ILE A 312 4.55 17.51 -11.42
C ILE A 312 5.72 17.44 -12.41
N GLY A 313 5.41 17.49 -13.72
CA GLY A 313 6.42 17.51 -14.79
C GLY A 313 6.88 16.14 -15.27
N ASP A 314 6.17 15.09 -14.87
CA ASP A 314 6.40 13.69 -15.26
C ASP A 314 5.40 13.31 -16.37
N THR A 315 5.40 14.07 -17.48
CA THR A 315 4.75 13.66 -18.73
C THR A 315 5.80 12.97 -19.56
N ASP A 316 5.59 11.69 -19.88
CA ASP A 316 6.49 10.92 -20.72
C ASP A 316 6.53 11.54 -22.13
N GLU A 317 7.48 12.46 -22.38
CA GLU A 317 7.93 12.87 -23.73
C GLU A 317 8.84 11.79 -24.34
N ASP A 318 8.54 10.50 -24.13
CA ASP A 318 9.21 9.38 -24.79
C ASP A 318 8.33 8.87 -25.95
N GLY A 319 7.96 9.79 -26.84
CA GLY A 319 7.17 9.54 -28.04
C GLY A 319 7.55 10.51 -29.16
N ASP A 320 8.56 10.12 -29.94
CA ASP A 320 8.85 10.59 -31.30
C ASP A 320 8.95 12.11 -31.53
N GLU A 321 10.06 12.73 -31.11
CA GLU A 321 10.57 13.92 -31.81
C GLU A 321 11.90 13.63 -32.51
N GLU A 322 11.76 13.15 -33.75
CA GLU A 322 12.77 13.33 -34.78
C GLU A 322 12.84 14.84 -35.11
N SER A 323 13.64 15.61 -34.37
CA SER A 323 13.98 16.98 -34.74
C SER A 323 15.49 17.22 -34.59
N GLY A 324 16.18 17.07 -35.73
CA GLY A 324 17.60 17.30 -35.83
C GLY A 324 17.99 18.73 -35.51
N VAL A 325 18.90 18.91 -34.55
CA VAL A 325 19.76 20.10 -34.46
C VAL A 325 21.19 19.62 -34.24
N GLY A 326 21.94 19.59 -35.33
CA GLY A 326 23.36 19.26 -35.34
C GLY A 326 24.16 20.23 -34.49
N SER A 327 24.89 19.69 -33.51
CA SER A 327 25.98 20.40 -32.86
C SER A 327 27.31 19.83 -33.36
N ARG A 328 27.89 20.64 -34.26
CA ARG A 328 29.21 20.57 -34.88
C ARG A 328 30.30 20.31 -33.84
N TRP A 329 30.94 19.14 -33.92
CA TRP A 329 32.19 18.85 -33.20
C TRP A 329 33.34 19.61 -33.86
N CYS A 330 33.97 20.51 -33.12
CA CYS A 330 35.23 21.15 -33.52
C CYS A 330 36.41 20.27 -33.06
N GLU A 331 37.02 19.61 -34.04
CA GLU A 331 38.33 18.97 -33.93
C GLU A 331 39.43 20.07 -33.95
N LYS A 332 40.31 20.04 -32.95
CA LYS A 332 41.69 20.56 -33.03
C LYS A 332 42.53 19.43 -32.44
N GLY A 333 43.33 18.68 -33.18
CA GLY A 333 44.26 19.10 -34.22
C GLY A 333 45.65 19.16 -33.58
N GLU A 334 46.32 18.00 -33.57
CA GLU A 334 47.75 17.85 -33.23
C GLU A 334 48.62 18.77 -34.10
N ILE A 335 49.65 19.36 -33.50
CA ILE A 335 50.80 19.90 -34.23
C ILE A 335 52.02 19.17 -33.70
N ALA A 336 52.56 18.29 -34.55
CA ALA A 336 53.93 17.82 -34.46
C ALA A 336 54.85 18.85 -35.14
N LEU A 337 55.95 19.18 -34.48
CA LEU A 337 57.24 19.47 -35.08
C LEU A 337 58.33 18.82 -34.22
#